data_AF-A0A7C7RJI6-F1
#
_entry.id   AF-A0A7C7RJI6-F1
#
_cell.length_a   1.000
_cell.length_b   1.000
_cell.length_c   1.000
_cell.angle_alpha   90.00
_cell.angle_beta   90.00
_cell.angle_gamma   90.00
#
_symmetry.space_group_name_H-M   'P 1'
#
loop_
_entity.id
_entity.type
_entity.pdbx_description
1 polymer ?
#
loop_
_entity_poly.entity_id
_entity_poly.type
_entity_poly.pdbx_seq_one_letter_code
_entity_poly.pdbx_strand_id
1 'polypeptide(L)'
;IPYAATVSPAYWVDALKKFRRGLETEGPAFIHAYGVCPRGWRTDTKDTIKLSKLAVETCFFPLYEVINSEWYLTGPSLTIAKNPDRKKPVEEYLKLQGRFRHMMLPENRWMVEKFQELVDENWEIILKRAKNV
;
A
#
# COMPACT_ATOMS: atom_id res chain seq x y z
N ILE A 1 2.91 21.08 0.19
CA ILE A 1 1.91 20.63 1.18
C ILE A 1 2.67 20.25 2.45
N PRO A 2 2.38 20.86 3.62
CA PRO A 2 3.04 20.57 4.90
C PRO A 2 2.94 19.11 5.35
N TYR A 3 1.79 18.46 5.14
CA TYR A 3 1.58 17.07 5.54
C TYR A 3 0.89 16.25 4.45
N ALA A 4 1.45 15.09 4.12
CA ALA A 4 0.77 14.08 3.33
C ALA A 4 0.96 12.69 3.94
N ALA A 5 -0.02 11.80 3.81
CA ALA A 5 0.16 10.41 4.26
C ALA A 5 -0.69 9.42 3.46
N THR A 6 -0.27 8.16 3.45
CA THR A 6 -1.08 7.03 3.01
C THR A 6 -1.63 6.26 4.21
N VAL A 7 -2.89 5.83 4.14
CA VAL A 7 -3.56 5.08 5.22
C VAL A 7 -4.29 3.87 4.68
N SER A 8 -4.38 2.81 5.49
CA SER A 8 -5.14 1.59 5.18
C SER A 8 -6.00 1.17 6.38
N PRO A 9 -7.27 0.77 6.19
CA PRO A 9 -8.15 0.35 7.27
C PRO A 9 -7.66 -0.92 7.98
N ALA A 10 -6.82 -1.73 7.33
CA ALA A 10 -6.19 -2.89 7.96
C ALA A 10 -5.21 -2.51 9.09
N TYR A 11 -4.71 -1.27 9.08
CA TYR A 11 -3.75 -0.75 10.06
C TYR A 11 -4.33 0.49 10.74
N TRP A 12 -5.51 0.34 11.33
CA TRP A 12 -6.31 1.44 11.87
C TRP A 12 -5.57 2.29 12.93
N VAL A 13 -4.72 1.70 13.77
CA VAL A 13 -3.91 2.46 14.75
C VAL A 13 -2.94 3.43 14.07
N ASP A 14 -2.30 2.98 12.98
CA ASP A 14 -1.43 3.81 12.16
C ASP A 14 -2.23 4.91 11.46
N ALA A 15 -3.38 4.56 10.89
CA ALA A 15 -4.30 5.52 10.26
C ALA A 15 -4.77 6.61 11.24
N LEU A 16 -5.18 6.26 12.46
CA LEU A 16 -5.63 7.23 13.47
C LEU A 16 -4.53 8.22 13.85
N LYS A 17 -3.28 7.77 14.00
CA LYS A 17 -2.14 8.65 14.27
C LYS A 17 -1.92 9.65 13.14
N LYS A 18 -2.02 9.19 11.90
CA LYS A 18 -1.87 10.01 10.69
C LYS A 18 -3.01 11.01 10.52
N PHE A 19 -4.25 10.59 10.75
CA PHE A 19 -5.40 11.50 10.73
C PHE A 19 -5.25 12.60 11.79
N ARG A 20 -4.87 12.23 13.02
CA ARG A 20 -4.64 13.20 14.09
C ARG A 20 -3.56 14.21 13.72
N ARG A 21 -2.41 13.76 13.22
CA ARG A 21 -1.33 14.65 12.79
C ARG A 21 -1.76 15.55 11.62
N GLY A 22 -2.52 15.01 10.67
CA GLY A 22 -3.08 15.81 9.57
C GLY A 22 -4.03 16.91 10.06
N LEU A 23 -4.83 16.65 11.09
CA LEU A 23 -5.71 17.64 11.72
C LEU A 23 -4.92 18.68 12.53
N GLU A 24 -3.82 18.29 13.16
CA GLU A 24 -2.93 19.16 13.96
C GLU A 24 -1.93 19.95 13.07
N THR A 25 -1.91 19.71 11.76
CA THR A 25 -0.98 20.39 10.84
C THR A 25 -1.42 21.83 10.58
N GLU A 26 -0.49 22.78 10.79
CA GLU A 26 -0.69 24.16 10.36
C GLU A 26 -0.55 24.26 8.83
N GLY A 27 -1.70 24.30 8.15
CA GLY A 27 -1.79 24.41 6.69
C GLY A 27 -2.46 23.21 6.03
N PRO A 28 -2.37 23.06 4.70
CA PRO A 28 -3.06 21.99 4.00
C PRO A 28 -2.46 20.62 4.34
N ALA A 29 -3.33 19.65 4.56
CA ALA A 29 -2.98 18.25 4.77
C ALA A 29 -3.64 17.37 3.70
N PHE A 30 -2.94 16.33 3.23
CA PHE A 30 -3.45 15.38 2.24
C PHE A 30 -3.39 13.93 2.78
N ILE A 31 -4.49 13.20 2.69
CA ILE A 31 -4.51 11.77 3.04
C ILE A 31 -4.97 10.96 1.84
N HIS A 32 -4.14 10.02 1.40
CA HIS A 32 -4.52 8.99 0.45
C HIS A 32 -4.98 7.74 1.20
N ALA A 33 -6.29 7.54 1.29
CA ALA A 33 -6.88 6.41 2.00
C ALA A 33 -7.18 5.23 1.06
N TYR A 34 -6.66 4.05 1.40
CA TYR A 34 -6.96 2.83 0.68
C TYR A 34 -8.37 2.34 0.98
N GLY A 35 -9.22 2.27 -0.04
CA GLY A 35 -10.58 1.75 0.05
C GLY A 35 -10.82 0.60 -0.92
N VAL A 36 -11.13 -0.58 -0.40
CA VAL A 36 -11.57 -1.71 -1.22
C VAL A 36 -12.97 -1.43 -1.76
N CYS A 37 -13.18 -1.65 -3.05
CA CYS A 37 -14.49 -1.56 -3.68
C CYS A 37 -14.92 -2.97 -4.14
N PRO A 38 -15.66 -3.74 -3.31
CA PRO A 38 -16.00 -5.13 -3.65
C PRO A 38 -16.73 -5.27 -4.99
N ARG A 39 -17.66 -4.35 -5.28
CA ARG A 39 -18.38 -4.30 -6.56
C ARG A 39 -17.43 -4.10 -7.73
N GLY A 40 -16.56 -3.08 -7.66
CA GLY A 40 -15.65 -2.73 -8.75
C GLY A 40 -14.53 -3.76 -8.96
N TRP A 41 -14.05 -4.35 -7.87
CA TRP A 41 -12.91 -5.28 -7.92
C TRP A 41 -13.36 -6.74 -8.04
N ARG A 42 -14.66 -7.00 -7.91
CA ARG A 42 -15.30 -8.32 -7.93
C ARG A 42 -14.68 -9.23 -6.85
N THR A 43 -14.74 -8.77 -5.60
CA THR A 43 -14.22 -9.48 -4.41
C THR A 43 -15.36 -9.80 -3.46
N ASP A 44 -15.18 -10.79 -2.58
CA ASP A 44 -16.12 -11.02 -1.46
C ASP A 44 -16.00 -9.85 -0.46
N THR A 45 -17.14 -9.36 0.04
CA THR A 45 -17.20 -8.30 1.06
C THR A 45 -16.49 -8.66 2.36
N LYS A 46 -16.46 -9.95 2.74
CA LYS A 46 -15.75 -10.40 3.95
C LYS A 46 -14.22 -10.27 3.84
N ASP A 47 -13.71 -10.25 2.60
CA ASP A 47 -12.27 -10.19 2.33
C ASP A 47 -11.72 -8.74 2.29
N THR A 48 -12.56 -7.73 2.56
CA THR A 48 -12.14 -6.31 2.52
C THR A 48 -10.89 -6.03 3.36
N ILE A 49 -10.87 -6.41 4.64
CA ILE A 49 -9.71 -6.16 5.51
C ILE A 49 -8.49 -7.00 5.07
N LYS A 50 -8.73 -8.24 4.61
CA LYS A 50 -7.68 -9.12 4.09
C LYS A 50 -6.99 -8.52 2.87
N LEU A 51 -7.77 -7.98 1.91
CA LEU A 51 -7.25 -7.29 0.73
C LEU A 51 -6.50 -6.02 1.09
N SER A 52 -7.03 -5.20 2.01
CA SER A 52 -6.35 -4.01 2.53
C SER A 52 -5.02 -4.33 3.22
N LYS A 53 -4.93 -5.49 3.89
CA LYS A 53 -3.69 -5.99 4.49
C LYS A 53 -2.69 -6.41 3.42
N LEU A 54 -3.13 -7.22 2.45
CA LEU A 54 -2.30 -7.71 1.35
C LEU A 54 -1.76 -6.57 0.48
N ALA A 55 -2.55 -5.53 0.21
CA ALA A 55 -2.09 -4.36 -0.54
C ALA A 55 -0.85 -3.70 0.08
N VAL A 56 -0.76 -3.67 1.41
CA VAL A 56 0.41 -3.13 2.12
C VAL A 56 1.54 -4.16 2.18
N GLU A 57 1.23 -5.43 2.45
CA GLU A 57 2.23 -6.51 2.58
C GLU A 57 2.95 -6.84 1.27
N THR A 58 2.32 -6.58 0.13
CA THR A 58 2.95 -6.70 -1.20
C THR A 58 3.64 -5.42 -1.66
N CYS A 59 3.60 -4.35 -0.86
CA CYS A 59 4.05 -3.00 -1.20
C CYS A 59 3.32 -2.36 -2.39
N PHE A 60 2.18 -2.90 -2.84
CA PHE A 60 1.32 -2.24 -3.84
C PHE A 60 0.78 -0.91 -3.32
N PHE A 61 0.47 -0.83 -2.03
CA PHE A 61 0.04 0.38 -1.34
C PHE A 61 0.85 0.59 -0.05
N PRO A 62 2.05 1.20 -0.14
CA PRO A 62 2.92 1.41 1.01
C PRO A 62 2.36 2.45 1.99
N LEU A 63 2.65 2.26 3.28
CA LEU A 63 2.27 3.17 4.36
C LEU A 63 3.43 4.11 4.71
N TYR A 64 3.22 5.41 4.50
CA TYR A 64 4.19 6.45 4.83
C TYR A 64 3.51 7.76 5.25
N GLU A 65 4.32 8.64 5.84
CA GLU A 65 4.04 10.06 6.04
C GLU A 65 5.07 10.88 5.26
N VAL A 66 4.66 12.05 4.79
CA VAL A 66 5.53 13.10 4.23
C VAL A 66 5.30 14.34 5.07
N ILE A 67 6.31 14.72 5.85
CA ILE A 67 6.25 15.85 6.77
C ILE A 67 7.26 16.87 6.26
N ASN A 68 6.81 18.06 5.85
CA ASN A 68 7.68 19.10 5.31
C ASN A 68 8.63 18.60 4.21
N SER A 69 8.10 17.78 3.29
CA SER A 69 8.81 17.14 2.17
C SER A 69 9.73 15.96 2.53
N GLU A 70 9.82 15.57 3.80
CA GLU A 70 10.60 14.42 4.23
C GLU A 70 9.73 13.18 4.39
N TRP A 71 10.18 12.06 3.83
CA TRP A 71 9.43 10.81 3.78
C TRP A 71 9.79 9.90 4.95
N TYR A 72 8.77 9.34 5.58
CA TYR A 72 8.89 8.42 6.70
C TYR A 72 7.99 7.22 6.47
N LEU A 73 8.58 6.03 6.36
CA LEU A 73 7.79 4.79 6.33
C LEU A 73 7.21 4.50 7.70
N THR A 74 6.05 3.84 7.71
CA THR A 74 5.29 3.57 8.93
C THR A 74 4.78 2.12 8.94
N GLY A 75 4.47 1.62 10.14
CA GLY A 75 3.83 0.32 10.34
C GLY A 75 4.53 -0.85 9.60
N PRO A 76 3.76 -1.72 8.92
CA PRO A 76 4.31 -2.84 8.16
C PRO A 76 5.25 -2.45 7.03
N SER A 77 5.03 -1.32 6.36
CA SER A 77 5.93 -0.91 5.26
C SER A 77 7.32 -0.56 5.77
N LEU A 78 7.44 0.09 6.94
CA LEU A 78 8.72 0.27 7.62
C LEU A 78 9.35 -1.08 8.02
N THR A 79 8.50 -2.01 8.46
CA THR A 79 8.97 -3.34 8.86
C THR A 79 9.49 -4.16 7.68
N ILE A 80 8.85 -4.04 6.51
CA ILE A 80 9.29 -4.66 5.25
C ILE A 80 10.57 -4.00 4.75
N ALA A 81 10.70 -2.68 4.87
CA ALA A 81 11.93 -1.98 4.47
C ALA A 81 13.16 -2.45 5.26
N LYS A 82 12.99 -2.75 6.56
CA LYS A 82 14.06 -3.26 7.42
C LYS A 82 14.27 -4.77 7.32
N ASN A 83 13.30 -5.51 6.79
CA ASN A 83 13.38 -6.94 6.59
C ASN A 83 12.65 -7.30 5.28
N PRO A 84 13.36 -7.23 4.13
CA PRO A 84 12.78 -7.43 2.81
C PRO A 84 12.09 -8.78 2.61
N ASP A 85 12.51 -9.83 3.33
CA ASP A 85 11.93 -11.18 3.26
C ASP A 85 10.46 -11.22 3.68
N ARG A 86 9.97 -10.16 4.35
CA ARG A 86 8.57 -10.02 4.74
C ARG A 86 7.66 -9.54 3.61
N LYS A 87 8.22 -9.07 2.50
CA LYS A 87 7.44 -8.60 1.34
C LYS A 87 6.81 -9.80 0.64
N LYS A 88 5.48 -9.75 0.46
CA LYS A 88 4.74 -10.80 -0.25
C LYS A 88 4.78 -10.59 -1.77
N PRO A 89 4.69 -11.68 -2.55
CA PRO A 89 4.44 -11.58 -3.99
C PRO A 89 3.11 -10.88 -4.28
N VAL A 90 3.08 -9.99 -5.27
CA VAL A 90 1.88 -9.23 -5.64
C VAL A 90 0.73 -10.12 -6.10
N GLU A 91 1.05 -11.31 -6.61
CA GLU A 91 0.07 -12.33 -6.98
C GLU A 91 -0.89 -12.67 -5.83
N GLU A 92 -0.42 -12.66 -4.57
CA GLU A 92 -1.29 -12.91 -3.41
C GLU A 92 -2.43 -11.88 -3.29
N TYR A 93 -2.14 -10.63 -3.65
CA TYR A 93 -3.12 -9.55 -3.70
C TYR A 93 -4.01 -9.66 -4.95
N LEU A 94 -3.41 -9.91 -6.12
CA LEU A 94 -4.14 -9.91 -7.39
C LEU A 94 -5.15 -11.06 -7.51
N LYS A 95 -4.79 -12.27 -7.06
CA LYS A 95 -5.61 -13.48 -7.25
C LYS A 95 -6.98 -13.45 -6.57
N LEU A 96 -7.14 -12.60 -5.56
CA LEU A 96 -8.41 -12.44 -4.83
C LEU A 96 -9.40 -11.49 -5.54
N GLN A 97 -8.98 -10.82 -6.62
CA GLN A 97 -9.77 -9.78 -7.28
C GLN A 97 -10.22 -10.24 -8.66
N GLY A 98 -11.53 -10.35 -8.88
CA GLY A 98 -12.06 -10.79 -10.16
C GLY A 98 -11.72 -9.87 -11.34
N ARG A 99 -11.37 -8.59 -11.10
CA ARG A 99 -10.85 -7.68 -12.14
C ARG A 99 -9.53 -8.14 -12.77
N PHE A 100 -8.76 -8.99 -12.07
CA PHE A 100 -7.47 -9.51 -12.53
C PHE A 100 -7.53 -10.99 -12.93
N ARG A 101 -8.73 -11.59 -13.04
CA ARG A 101 -8.88 -13.02 -13.37
C ARG A 101 -8.16 -13.42 -14.66
N HIS A 102 -8.16 -12.57 -15.67
CA HIS A 102 -7.51 -12.83 -16.96
C HIS A 102 -5.98 -12.91 -16.84
N MET A 103 -5.36 -12.22 -15.88
CA MET A 103 -3.92 -12.27 -15.62
C MET A 103 -3.49 -13.62 -15.01
N MET A 104 -4.43 -14.38 -14.43
CA MET A 104 -4.14 -15.67 -13.80
C MET A 104 -4.12 -16.84 -14.79
N LEU A 105 -4.49 -16.61 -16.05
CA LEU A 105 -4.41 -17.61 -17.10
C LEU A 105 -2.94 -17.91 -17.42
N PRO A 106 -2.54 -19.18 -17.69
CA PRO A 106 -1.16 -19.55 -17.99
C PRO A 106 -0.50 -18.69 -19.08
N GLU A 107 -1.23 -18.38 -20.15
CA GLU A 107 -0.77 -17.55 -21.27
C GLU A 107 -0.54 -16.07 -20.90
N ASN A 108 -1.07 -15.61 -19.76
CA ASN A 108 -0.98 -14.22 -19.29
C ASN A 108 -0.11 -14.07 -18.05
N ARG A 109 0.63 -15.10 -17.62
CA ARG A 109 1.49 -15.04 -16.42
C ARG A 109 2.51 -13.89 -16.49
N TRP A 110 2.99 -13.57 -17.68
CA TRP A 110 3.86 -12.41 -17.94
C TRP A 110 3.26 -11.09 -17.44
N MET A 111 1.93 -10.94 -17.41
CA MET A 111 1.28 -9.73 -16.89
C MET A 111 1.46 -9.60 -15.38
N VAL A 112 1.45 -10.72 -14.65
CA VAL A 112 1.68 -10.74 -13.19
C VAL A 112 3.13 -10.37 -12.90
N GLU A 113 4.07 -10.88 -13.68
CA GLU A 113 5.49 -10.55 -13.59
C GLU A 113 5.73 -9.06 -13.86
N LYS A 114 5.15 -8.51 -14.93
CA LYS A 114 5.22 -7.06 -15.20
C LYS A 114 4.58 -6.21 -14.12
N PHE A 115 3.48 -6.68 -13.52
CA PHE A 115 2.88 -5.98 -12.38
C PHE A 115 3.79 -6.03 -11.14
N GLN A 116 4.48 -7.14 -10.91
CA GLN A 116 5.45 -7.28 -9.82
C GLN A 116 6.62 -6.31 -10.01
N GLU A 117 7.21 -6.26 -11.20
CA GLU A 117 8.28 -5.31 -11.55
C GLU A 117 7.85 -3.87 -11.25
N LEU A 118 6.66 -3.45 -11.70
CA LEU A 118 6.14 -2.10 -11.46
C LEU A 118 5.96 -1.79 -9.96
N VAL A 119 5.49 -2.76 -9.17
CA VAL A 119 5.35 -2.59 -7.72
C VAL A 119 6.72 -2.46 -7.07
N ASP A 120 7.71 -3.23 -7.53
CA ASP A 120 9.06 -3.23 -6.99
C ASP A 120 9.80 -1.94 -7.31
N GLU A 121 9.65 -1.43 -8.54
CA GLU A 121 10.18 -0.11 -8.96
C GLU A 121 9.60 1.03 -8.11
N ASN A 122 8.27 1.04 -7.93
CA ASN A 122 7.61 2.06 -7.10
C ASN A 122 8.04 1.96 -5.63
N TRP A 123 8.22 0.75 -5.12
CA TRP A 123 8.69 0.52 -3.77
C TRP A 123 10.13 1.04 -3.58
N GLU A 124 11.02 0.77 -4.54
CA GLU A 124 12.41 1.24 -4.52
C GLU A 124 12.52 2.77 -4.55
N ILE A 125 11.65 3.45 -5.30
CA ILE A 125 11.57 4.92 -5.30
C ILE A 125 11.23 5.45 -3.90
N ILE A 126 10.32 4.79 -3.19
CA ILE A 126 9.94 5.18 -1.84
C ILE A 126 11.07 4.90 -0.85
N LEU A 127 11.75 3.75 -0.94
CA LEU A 127 12.90 3.43 -0.10
C LEU A 127 14.00 4.48 -0.21
N LYS A 128 14.35 4.91 -1.44
CA LYS A 128 15.35 5.96 -1.67
C LYS A 128 14.99 7.32 -1.08
N ARG A 129 13.70 7.60 -0.90
CA ARG A 129 13.21 8.86 -0.31
C ARG A 129 13.09 8.80 1.21
N ALA A 130 12.77 7.63 1.74
CA ALA A 130 12.47 7.45 3.15
C ALA A 130 13.71 7.65 4.03
N LYS A 131 13.57 8.46 5.08
CA LYS A 131 14.66 8.84 5.98
C LYS A 131 14.92 7.83 7.11
N ASN A 132 14.07 6.81 7.25
CA ASN A 132 14.03 5.92 8.40
C ASN A 132 14.12 4.42 8.04
N VAL A 133 14.59 4.13 6.82
CA VAL A 133 14.90 2.77 6.35
C VAL A 133 16.22 2.32 6.94
#